data_AF-A0A973JAY0-F1
#
_entry.id   AF-A0A973JAY0-F1
#
_cell.length_a   1.000
_cell.length_b   1.000
_cell.length_c   1.000
_cell.angle_alpha   90.00
_cell.angle_beta   90.00
_cell.angle_gamma   90.00
#
_symmetry.space_group_name_H-M   'P 1'
#
loop_
_entity.id
_entity.type
_entity.pdbx_description
1 polymer ?
#
loop_
_entity_poly.entity_id
_entity_poly.type
_entity_poly.pdbx_seq_one_letter_code
_entity_poly.pdbx_strand_id
1 'polypeptide(L)' 'NFYSRNGMDDRVKQEQAKIVCQCMNITDHDIEEAGLEGGRSYYELQERTKLGTVCGQCKDEAEALLEKFKHIHFGV' A
#
# COMPACT_ATOMS: atom_id res chain seq x y z
N ASN A 1 5.52 33.23 -0.96
CA ASN A 1 5.75 31.97 -1.71
C ASN A 1 5.22 32.11 -3.13
N PHE A 2 6.05 31.78 -4.12
CA PHE A 2 5.95 32.18 -5.54
C PHE A 2 5.06 31.29 -6.44
N TYR A 3 4.36 30.29 -5.91
CA TYR A 3 3.64 29.28 -6.71
C TYR A 3 2.11 29.37 -6.57
N SER A 4 1.55 30.56 -6.74
CA SER A 4 0.09 30.79 -6.66
C SER A 4 -0.37 31.71 -7.80
N ARG A 5 -0.05 31.38 -9.05
CA ARG A 5 -0.40 32.29 -10.17
C ARG A 5 -0.70 31.69 -11.54
N ASN A 6 -0.86 30.37 -11.70
CA ASN A 6 -1.08 29.81 -13.03
C ASN A 6 -2.17 28.74 -13.17
N GLY A 7 -3.12 28.58 -12.23
CA GLY A 7 -4.40 27.87 -12.48
C GLY A 7 -4.30 26.59 -13.32
N MET A 8 -3.36 25.71 -12.96
CA MET A 8 -3.10 24.42 -13.61
C MET A 8 -3.10 23.34 -12.53
N ASP A 9 -4.18 23.28 -11.75
CA ASP A 9 -4.45 22.24 -10.76
C ASP A 9 -4.88 20.90 -11.40
N ASP A 10 -5.16 20.88 -12.71
CA ASP A 10 -5.86 19.78 -13.38
C ASP A 10 -5.00 18.59 -13.86
N ARG A 11 -3.68 18.57 -13.63
CA ARG A 11 -2.82 17.49 -14.21
C ARG A 11 -1.75 16.90 -13.30
N VAL A 12 -1.85 17.08 -11.99
CA VAL A 12 -1.09 16.23 -11.08
C VAL A 12 -2.06 15.15 -10.60
N LYS A 13 -2.12 14.03 -11.31
CA LYS A 13 -2.65 12.79 -10.72
C LYS A 13 -1.73 12.47 -9.55
N GLN A 14 -2.07 12.97 -8.37
CA GLN A 14 -1.37 12.55 -7.17
C GLN A 14 -1.75 11.10 -6.95
N GLU A 15 -0.80 10.21 -7.22
CA GLU A 15 -0.87 8.82 -6.81
C GLU A 15 -0.73 8.83 -5.28
N GLN A 16 -1.85 9.12 -4.61
CA GLN A 16 -1.92 9.19 -3.17
C GLN A 16 -1.93 7.76 -2.64
N ALA A 17 -0.82 7.38 -2.00
CA ALA A 17 -0.71 6.13 -1.27
C ALA A 17 -1.85 6.05 -0.24
N LYS A 18 -2.60 4.95 -0.27
CA LYS A 18 -3.73 4.71 0.63
C LYS A 18 -3.20 4.04 1.91
N ILE A 19 -3.51 4.59 3.08
CA ILE A 19 -3.20 3.92 4.35
C ILE A 19 -4.13 2.72 4.54
N VAL A 20 -3.55 1.52 4.60
CA VAL A 20 -4.24 0.25 4.78
C VAL A 20 -4.24 -0.17 6.25
N CYS A 21 -3.11 -0.02 6.95
CA CYS A 21 -3.04 -0.24 8.40
C CYS A 21 -2.86 1.08 9.15
N GLN A 22 -3.93 1.58 9.76
CA GLN A 22 -3.89 2.83 10.54
C GLN A 22 -2.99 2.71 11.78
N CYS A 23 -2.96 1.55 12.46
CA CYS A 23 -2.20 1.37 13.70
C CYS A 23 -0.68 1.46 13.49
N MET A 24 -0.19 0.98 12.34
CA MET A 24 1.23 0.94 12.01
C MET A 24 1.60 1.90 10.88
N ASN A 25 0.65 2.72 10.43
CA ASN A 25 0.79 3.65 9.32
C ASN A 25 1.36 2.99 8.04
N ILE A 26 0.82 1.82 7.68
CA ILE A 26 1.25 1.05 6.51
C ILE A 26 0.31 1.36 5.35
N THR A 27 0.88 1.65 4.20
CA THR A 27 0.21 1.99 2.95
C THR A 27 0.09 0.80 2.00
N ASP A 28 -0.69 0.96 0.94
CA ASP A 28 -0.74 0.01 -0.17
C ASP A 28 0.60 -0.11 -0.91
N HIS A 29 1.38 0.97 -1.00
CA HIS A 29 2.74 0.94 -1.56
C HIS A 29 3.68 0.08 -0.70
N ASP A 30 3.61 0.18 0.62
CA ASP A 30 4.42 -0.66 1.52
C ASP A 30 4.08 -2.15 1.37
N ILE A 31 2.80 -2.47 1.12
CA ILE A 31 2.33 -3.84 0.87
C ILE A 31 2.82 -4.34 -0.49
N GLU A 32 2.79 -3.49 -1.52
CA GLU A 32 3.32 -3.79 -2.84
C GLU A 32 4.82 -4.10 -2.79
N GLU A 33 5.60 -3.22 -2.15
CA GLU A 33 7.04 -3.39 -1.97
C GLU A 33 7.35 -4.69 -1.21
N ALA A 34 6.68 -4.94 -0.09
CA ALA A 34 6.83 -6.18 0.66
C ALA A 34 6.47 -7.43 -0.19
N GLY A 35 5.49 -7.33 -1.09
CA GLY A 35 5.14 -8.37 -2.05
C GLY A 35 6.22 -8.59 -3.13
N LEU A 36 6.83 -7.51 -3.62
CA LEU A 36 7.93 -7.56 -4.59
C LEU A 36 9.20 -8.17 -3.98
N GLU A 37 9.47 -7.89 -2.71
CA GLU A 37 10.56 -8.50 -1.94
C GLU A 37 10.33 -9.97 -1.54
N GLY A 38 9.23 -10.57 -2.02
CA GLY A 38 8.92 -11.98 -1.82
C GLY A 38 7.91 -12.27 -0.72
N GLY A 39 7.18 -11.27 -0.21
CA GLY A 39 5.98 -11.50 0.59
C GLY A 39 4.89 -12.19 -0.24
N ARG A 40 4.42 -13.35 0.23
CA ARG A 40 3.43 -14.21 -0.44
C ARG A 40 2.27 -14.59 0.45
N SER A 41 2.33 -14.26 1.74
CA SER A 41 1.23 -14.47 2.68
C SER A 41 1.03 -13.26 3.57
N TYR A 42 -0.16 -13.15 4.18
CA TYR A 42 -0.43 -12.14 5.19
C TYR A 42 0.61 -12.16 6.30
N TYR A 43 0.98 -13.35 6.79
CA TYR A 43 1.98 -13.51 7.84
C TYR A 43 3.34 -12.93 7.45
N GLU A 44 3.81 -13.20 6.22
CA GLU A 44 5.05 -12.62 5.71
C GLU A 44 4.96 -11.08 5.55
N LEU A 45 3.79 -10.55 5.16
CA LEU A 45 3.57 -9.11 5.18
C LEU A 45 3.64 -8.53 6.59
N GLN A 46 3.11 -9.22 7.61
CA GLN A 46 3.23 -8.80 9.01
C GLN A 46 4.68 -8.80 9.46
N GLU A 47 5.48 -9.81 9.09
CA GLU A 47 6.89 -9.89 9.49
C GLU A 47 7.69 -8.70 8.93
N ARG A 48 7.44 -8.34 7.67
CA ARG A 48 8.13 -7.27 6.92
C ARG A 48 7.67 -5.87 7.30
N THR A 49 6.36 -5.64 7.34
CA THR A 49 5.77 -4.28 7.50
C THR A 49 5.20 -4.01 8.88
N LYS A 50 5.04 -5.05 9.71
CA LYS A 50 4.30 -5.03 10.98
C LYS A 50 2.79 -4.75 10.85
N LEU A 51 2.22 -4.72 9.64
CA LEU A 51 0.79 -4.52 9.46
C LEU A 51 -0.05 -5.51 10.27
N GLY A 52 -1.19 -5.05 10.79
CA GLY A 52 -2.15 -5.91 11.49
C GLY A 52 -1.67 -6.52 12.82
N THR A 53 -0.51 -6.14 13.33
CA THR A 53 0.03 -6.64 14.62
C THR A 53 -0.60 -5.98 15.86
N VAL A 54 -1.45 -4.96 15.67
CA VAL A 54 -2.14 -4.22 16.75
C VAL A 54 -3.62 -4.60 16.84
N CYS A 55 -4.47 -4.13 15.91
CA CYS A 55 -5.92 -4.40 15.94
C CYS A 55 -6.39 -5.48 14.96
N GLY A 56 -5.56 -5.84 13.95
CA GLY A 56 -5.89 -6.83 12.93
C GLY A 56 -6.96 -6.43 11.90
N GLN A 57 -7.57 -5.24 12.00
CA GLN A 57 -8.70 -4.83 11.15
C GLN A 57 -8.35 -4.65 9.67
N CYS A 58 -7.07 -4.47 9.34
CA CYS A 58 -6.61 -4.30 7.96
C CYS A 58 -6.35 -5.62 7.22
N LYS A 59 -6.63 -6.78 7.84
CA LYS A 59 -6.25 -8.09 7.29
C LYS A 59 -6.85 -8.35 5.91
N ASP A 60 -8.17 -8.29 5.79
CA ASP A 60 -8.87 -8.64 4.56
C ASP A 60 -8.45 -7.72 3.40
N GLU A 61 -8.24 -6.43 3.68
CA GLU A 61 -7.75 -5.47 2.69
C GLU A 61 -6.29 -5.73 2.28
N ALA A 62 -5.42 -6.03 3.24
CA ALA A 62 -4.02 -6.34 2.96
C ALA A 62 -3.87 -7.62 2.13
N GLU A 63 -4.66 -8.66 2.41
CA GLU A 63 -4.71 -9.89 1.63
C GLU A 63 -5.22 -9.64 0.21
N ALA A 64 -6.29 -8.85 0.05
CA ALA A 64 -6.82 -8.50 -1.27
C ALA A 64 -5.81 -7.69 -2.10
N LEU A 65 -5.08 -6.77 -1.48
CA LEU A 65 -4.00 -6.03 -2.15
C LEU A 65 -2.84 -6.94 -2.55
N LEU A 66 -2.43 -7.85 -1.66
CA LEU A 66 -1.38 -8.82 -1.98
C LEU A 66 -1.73 -9.68 -3.19
N GLU A 67 -2.95 -10.21 -3.26
CA GLU A 67 -3.41 -10.98 -4.42
C GLU A 67 -3.46 -10.12 -5.68
N LYS A 68 -3.97 -8.88 -5.58
CA LYS A 68 -3.94 -7.92 -6.69
C LYS A 68 -2.51 -7.70 -7.22
N PHE A 69 -1.54 -7.50 -6.34
CA PHE A 69 -0.13 -7.30 -6.73
C PHE A 69 0.50 -8.57 -7.29
N LYS A 70 0.10 -9.76 -6.82
CA LYS A 70 0.51 -11.03 -7.42
C LYS A 70 0.07 -11.12 -8.89
N HIS A 71 -1.19 -10.80 -9.17
CA HIS A 71 -1.72 -10.77 -10.53
C HIS A 71 -0.99 -9.75 -11.41
N ILE A 72 -0.72 -8.54 -10.90
CA ILE A 72 -0.08 -7.46 -11.66
C ILE A 72 1.39 -7.77 -12.00
N HIS A 73 2.17 -8.24 -11.03
CA HIS A 73 3.63 -8.36 -11.18
C HIS A 73 4.09 -9.74 -11.63
N PHE A 74 3.33 -10.79 -11.31
CA PHE A 74 3.74 -12.18 -11.56
C PHE A 74 2.78 -12.94 -12.49
N GLY A 75 1.63 -12.36 -12.87
CA GLY A 75 0.69 -12.95 -13.82
C GLY A 75 0.11 -14.30 -13.41
N VAL A 76 0.18 -14.63 -12.12
CA VAL A 76 -0.40 -15.82 -11.49
C VAL A 76 -1.83 -15.57 -11.05
#